data_AF-A0A354CU58-F1
#
_entry.id   AF-A0A354CU58-F1
#
_cell.length_a   1.000
_cell.length_b   1.000
_cell.length_c   1.000
_cell.angle_alpha   90.00
_cell.angle_beta   90.00
_cell.angle_gamma   90.00
#
_symmetry.space_group_name_H-M   'P 1'
#
loop_
_entity.id
_entity.type
_entity.pdbx_description
1 polymer ?
#
loop_
_entity_poly.entity_id
_entity_poly.type
_entity_poly.pdbx_seq_one_letter_code
_entity_poly.pdbx_strand_id
1 'polypeptide(L)'
;QEQVMQICRKVGGYSYGRADLVRRAMAKKKHDVMESERSAFIYGTETNCGAVKNGVSEEIANKIFDEMSSFASYAFNKSHAAAYAWLAYQTAYLRCHYYKEYMIALM
;
A
#
# COMPACT_ATOMS: atom_id res chain seq x y z
N GLN A 1 1.68 1.84 -1.67
CA GLN A 1 0.90 0.88 -2.49
C GLN A 1 0.83 -0.49 -1.82
N GLU A 2 1.95 -0.96 -1.29
CA GLU A 2 2.14 -2.26 -0.66
C GLU A 2 1.42 -2.33 0.69
N GLN A 3 1.28 -1.21 1.40
CA GLN A 3 0.47 -1.13 2.63
C GLN A 3 -1.01 -1.40 2.37
N VAL A 4 -1.59 -0.84 1.30
CA VAL A 4 -2.97 -1.14 0.85
C VAL A 4 -3.13 -2.64 0.62
N MET A 5 -2.18 -3.25 -0.10
CA MET A 5 -2.20 -4.69 -0.32
C MET A 5 -2.11 -5.48 1.00
N GLN A 6 -1.26 -5.06 1.95
CA GLN A 6 -1.15 -5.72 3.25
C GLN A 6 -2.44 -5.63 4.08
N ILE A 7 -3.14 -4.50 4.04
CA ILE A 7 -4.43 -4.31 4.72
C ILE A 7 -5.48 -5.26 4.13
N CYS A 8 -5.63 -5.31 2.80
CA CYS A 8 -6.53 -6.26 2.14
C CYS A 8 -6.27 -7.71 2.57
N ARG A 9 -5.01 -8.08 2.75
CA ARG A 9 -4.63 -9.44 3.15
C ARG A 9 -4.90 -9.72 4.63
N LYS A 10 -4.42 -8.85 5.52
CA LYS A 10 -4.54 -9.06 6.97
C LYS A 10 -5.95 -8.87 7.49
N VAL A 11 -6.66 -7.87 6.96
CA VAL A 11 -8.02 -7.54 7.39
C VAL A 11 -9.04 -8.30 6.54
N GLY A 12 -8.98 -8.17 5.22
CA GLY A 12 -9.96 -8.79 4.32
C GLY A 12 -9.71 -10.26 3.99
N GLY A 13 -8.54 -10.83 4.35
CA GLY A 13 -8.18 -12.22 4.02
C GLY A 13 -7.79 -12.47 2.57
N TYR A 14 -7.37 -11.44 1.83
CA TYR A 14 -7.11 -11.55 0.39
C TYR A 14 -5.84 -12.37 0.10
N SER A 15 -5.78 -12.96 -1.10
CA SER A 15 -4.53 -13.45 -1.68
C SER A 15 -3.66 -12.29 -2.16
N TYR A 16 -2.37 -12.54 -2.42
CA TYR A 16 -1.47 -11.53 -3.00
C TYR A 16 -1.96 -11.01 -4.36
N GLY A 17 -2.45 -11.91 -5.22
CA GLY A 17 -2.95 -11.55 -6.54
C GLY A 17 -4.22 -10.67 -6.45
N ARG A 18 -5.17 -11.06 -5.61
CA ARG A 18 -6.40 -10.28 -5.43
C ARG A 18 -6.13 -8.91 -4.81
N ALA A 19 -5.21 -8.83 -3.85
CA ALA A 19 -4.81 -7.55 -3.25
C ALA A 19 -4.19 -6.59 -4.28
N ASP A 20 -3.42 -7.08 -5.27
CA ASP A 20 -2.92 -6.23 -6.36
C ASP A 20 -4.04 -5.77 -7.30
N LEU A 21 -5.05 -6.61 -7.57
CA LEU A 21 -6.22 -6.21 -8.35
C LEU A 21 -6.96 -5.03 -7.69
N VAL A 22 -7.19 -5.10 -6.37
CA VAL A 22 -7.80 -4.01 -5.60
C VAL A 22 -6.95 -2.74 -5.68
N ARG A 23 -5.63 -2.85 -5.49
CA ARG A 23 -4.70 -1.71 -5.63
C ARG A 23 -4.82 -1.05 -7.01
N ARG A 24 -4.89 -1.84 -8.09
CA ARG A 24 -5.05 -1.32 -9.47
C ARG A 24 -6.42 -0.66 -9.68
N ALA A 25 -7.49 -1.24 -9.13
CA ALA A 25 -8.84 -0.69 -9.21
C ALA A 25 -8.94 0.66 -8.51
N MET A 26 -8.37 0.78 -7.32
CA MET A 26 -8.31 2.03 -6.57
C MET A 26 -7.53 3.13 -7.31
N ALA A 27 -6.39 2.78 -7.92
CA ALA A 27 -5.61 3.72 -8.72
C ALA A 27 -6.40 4.28 -9.93
N LYS A 28 -7.32 3.49 -10.49
CA LYS A 28 -8.16 3.87 -11.64
C LYS A 28 -9.50 4.52 -11.26
N LYS A 29 -9.82 4.65 -9.96
CA LYS A 29 -11.06 5.24 -9.44
C LYS A 29 -12.35 4.68 -10.09
N LYS A 30 -12.40 3.36 -10.32
CA LYS A 30 -13.59 2.70 -10.88
C LYS A 30 -14.64 2.47 -9.80
N HIS A 31 -15.63 3.34 -9.70
CA HIS A 31 -16.65 3.32 -8.64
C HIS A 31 -17.38 1.97 -8.52
N ASP A 32 -17.87 1.41 -9.63
CA ASP A 32 -18.61 0.13 -9.63
C ASP A 32 -17.76 -1.06 -9.10
N VAL A 33 -16.46 -1.05 -9.43
CA VAL A 33 -15.51 -2.08 -8.97
C VAL A 33 -15.19 -1.87 -7.49
N MET A 34 -15.20 -0.64 -7.01
CA MET A 34 -14.89 -0.33 -5.62
C MET A 34 -16.04 -0.71 -4.69
N GLU A 35 -17.29 -0.54 -5.09
CA GLU A 35 -18.44 -0.99 -4.30
C GLU A 35 -18.52 -2.51 -4.20
N SER A 36 -18.28 -3.22 -5.31
CA SER A 36 -18.20 -4.69 -5.29
C SER A 36 -17.02 -5.19 -4.45
N GLU A 37 -15.87 -4.52 -4.51
CA GLU A 37 -14.73 -4.87 -3.64
C GLU A 37 -14.94 -4.46 -2.18
N ARG A 38 -15.76 -3.43 -1.88
CA ARG A 38 -16.13 -3.08 -0.50
C ARG A 38 -16.88 -4.24 0.16
N SER A 39 -17.92 -4.75 -0.50
CA SER A 39 -18.70 -5.87 0.05
C SER A 39 -17.84 -7.12 0.22
N ALA A 40 -16.97 -7.41 -0.76
CA ALA A 40 -16.00 -8.51 -0.68
C ALA A 40 -14.98 -8.33 0.46
N PHE A 41 -14.54 -7.10 0.74
CA PHE A 41 -13.61 -6.80 1.83
C PHE A 41 -14.24 -7.01 3.20
N ILE A 42 -15.50 -6.57 3.38
CA ILE A 42 -16.21 -6.62 4.66
C ILE A 42 -16.69 -8.04 4.96
N TYR A 43 -17.47 -8.64 4.07
CA TYR A 43 -18.17 -9.90 4.33
C TYR A 43 -17.43 -11.13 3.80
N GLY A 44 -16.46 -10.92 2.91
CA GLY A 44 -15.73 -12.01 2.28
C GLY A 44 -16.37 -12.49 0.99
N THR A 45 -15.69 -13.42 0.31
CA THR A 45 -16.19 -14.15 -0.86
C THR A 45 -15.70 -15.60 -0.76
N GLU A 46 -15.92 -16.42 -1.79
CA GLU A 46 -15.36 -17.79 -1.83
C GLU A 46 -13.83 -17.83 -1.68
N THR A 47 -13.14 -16.75 -2.02
CA THR A 47 -11.66 -16.69 -2.05
C THR A 47 -11.04 -15.91 -0.89
N ASN A 48 -11.84 -15.31 0.00
CA ASN A 48 -11.34 -14.53 1.14
C ASN A 48 -12.34 -14.56 2.30
N CYS A 49 -11.85 -14.59 3.54
CA CYS A 49 -12.71 -14.68 4.73
C CYS A 49 -13.51 -13.40 5.02
N GLY A 50 -13.02 -12.22 4.61
CA GLY A 50 -13.64 -10.94 4.93
C GLY A 50 -13.27 -10.40 6.32
N ALA A 51 -13.36 -9.09 6.48
CA ALA A 51 -13.00 -8.37 7.70
C ALA A 51 -13.81 -8.81 8.92
N VAL A 52 -15.12 -9.03 8.75
CA VAL A 52 -16.02 -9.42 9.85
C VAL A 52 -15.65 -10.79 10.40
N LYS A 53 -15.33 -11.77 9.55
CA LYS A 53 -14.88 -13.09 10.00
C LYS A 53 -13.49 -13.07 10.63
N ASN A 54 -12.68 -12.06 10.31
CA ASN A 54 -11.37 -11.83 10.94
C ASN A 54 -11.46 -11.03 12.25
N GLY A 55 -12.66 -10.80 12.79
CA GLY A 55 -12.85 -10.14 14.09
C GLY A 55 -12.89 -8.62 14.04
N VAL A 56 -12.99 -8.01 12.86
CA VAL A 56 -13.15 -6.56 12.69
C VAL A 56 -14.64 -6.25 12.51
N SER A 57 -15.19 -5.35 13.32
CA SER A 57 -16.60 -4.98 13.18
C SER A 57 -16.86 -4.34 11.80
N GLU A 58 -18.08 -4.51 11.31
CA GLU A 58 -18.48 -3.97 10.00
C GLU A 58 -18.29 -2.45 9.90
N GLU A 59 -18.58 -1.72 10.97
CA GLU A 59 -18.39 -0.27 11.02
C GLU A 59 -16.91 0.11 10.86
N ILE A 60 -16.01 -0.60 11.56
CA ILE A 60 -14.57 -0.37 11.46
C ILE A 60 -14.06 -0.79 10.08
N ALA A 61 -14.53 -1.93 9.55
CA ALA A 61 -14.14 -2.41 8.23
C ALA A 61 -14.51 -1.42 7.12
N ASN A 62 -15.70 -0.81 7.20
CA ASN A 62 -16.12 0.26 6.30
C ASN A 62 -15.18 1.47 6.38
N LYS A 63 -14.89 1.96 7.61
CA LYS A 63 -13.97 3.09 7.81
C LYS A 63 -12.57 2.82 7.24
N ILE A 64 -12.02 1.62 7.49
CA ILE A 64 -10.72 1.20 6.93
C ILE A 64 -10.76 1.23 5.40
N PHE A 65 -11.85 0.76 4.79
CA PHE A 65 -11.98 0.77 3.33
C PHE A 65 -12.06 2.20 2.76
N ASP A 66 -12.77 3.10 3.44
CA ASP A 66 -12.84 4.53 3.09
C ASP A 66 -11.47 5.22 3.16
N GLU A 67 -10.74 5.01 4.25
CA GLU A 67 -9.37 5.51 4.41
C GLU A 67 -8.43 4.95 3.32
N MET A 68 -8.52 3.65 3.06
CA MET A 68 -7.72 3.00 2.02
C MET A 68 -8.02 3.56 0.62
N SER A 69 -9.31 3.80 0.31
CA SER A 69 -9.78 4.40 -0.94
C SER A 69 -9.24 5.82 -1.14
N SER A 70 -9.37 6.67 -0.12
CA SER A 70 -8.85 8.05 -0.16
C SER A 70 -7.33 8.09 -0.29
N PHE A 71 -6.61 7.23 0.45
CA PHE A 71 -5.15 7.15 0.41
C PHE A 71 -4.62 6.62 -0.92
N ALA A 72 -5.36 5.73 -1.60
CA ALA A 72 -4.89 5.10 -2.83
C ALA A 72 -4.57 6.09 -3.97
N SER A 73 -5.20 7.28 -3.98
CA SER A 73 -4.91 8.33 -4.95
C SER A 73 -3.49 8.90 -4.82
N TYR A 74 -2.89 8.80 -3.63
CA TYR A 74 -1.56 9.34 -3.32
C TYR A 74 -0.56 8.23 -2.96
N ALA A 75 -0.99 6.97 -3.01
CA ALA A 75 -0.17 5.85 -2.60
C ALA A 75 1.01 5.65 -3.57
N PHE A 76 2.22 5.80 -3.02
CA PHE A 76 3.46 5.61 -3.77
C PHE A 76 3.95 4.16 -3.74
N ASN A 77 4.75 3.77 -4.72
CA ASN A 77 5.37 2.44 -4.77
C ASN A 77 6.56 2.39 -3.79
N LYS A 78 6.45 1.56 -2.75
CA LYS A 78 7.43 1.50 -1.66
C LYS A 78 8.74 0.89 -2.12
N SER A 79 8.74 -0.12 -2.99
CA SER A 79 10.00 -0.72 -3.46
C SER A 79 10.82 0.27 -4.27
N HIS A 80 10.18 1.08 -5.11
CA HIS A 80 10.83 2.18 -5.83
C HIS A 80 11.38 3.23 -4.86
N ALA A 81 10.56 3.71 -3.91
CA ALA A 81 11.03 4.68 -2.91
C ALA A 81 12.20 4.16 -2.08
N ALA A 82 12.18 2.89 -1.67
CA ALA A 82 13.24 2.29 -0.86
C ALA A 82 14.58 2.21 -1.62
N ALA A 83 14.56 1.85 -2.91
CA ALA A 83 15.76 1.80 -3.73
C ALA A 83 16.44 3.17 -3.85
N TYR A 84 15.67 4.23 -4.10
CA TYR A 84 16.20 5.59 -4.17
C TYR A 84 16.61 6.13 -2.80
N ALA A 85 15.87 5.80 -1.73
CA ALA A 85 16.23 6.17 -0.37
C ALA A 85 17.58 5.57 0.05
N TRP A 86 17.89 4.35 -0.40
CA TRP A 86 19.19 3.73 -0.16
C TRP A 86 20.34 4.51 -0.80
N LEU A 87 20.20 4.91 -2.07
CA LEU A 87 21.18 5.76 -2.74
C LEU A 87 21.33 7.13 -2.06
N ALA A 88 20.21 7.75 -1.68
CA ALA A 88 20.21 9.02 -0.95
C ALA A 88 20.93 8.88 0.41
N TYR A 89 20.71 7.78 1.13
CA TYR A 89 21.40 7.49 2.37
C TYR A 89 22.91 7.31 2.17
N GLN A 90 23.31 6.55 1.14
CA GLN A 90 24.73 6.34 0.81
C GLN A 90 25.43 7.67 0.47
N THR A 91 24.79 8.53 -0.33
CA THR A 91 25.35 9.84 -0.66
C THR A 91 25.44 10.75 0.57
N ALA A 92 24.42 10.74 1.44
CA ALA A 92 24.47 11.46 2.72
C ALA A 92 25.58 10.95 3.65
N TYR A 93 25.77 9.64 3.72
CA TYR A 93 26.84 9.01 4.50
C TYR A 93 28.23 9.45 4.01
N LEU A 94 28.45 9.39 2.69
CA LEU A 94 29.71 9.84 2.09
C LEU A 94 29.94 11.33 2.32
N ARG A 95 28.91 12.17 2.15
CA ARG A 95 28.99 13.60 2.45
C ARG A 95 29.31 13.87 3.93
N CYS A 96 28.80 13.07 4.86
CA CYS A 96 29.00 13.27 6.29
C CYS A 96 30.41 12.84 6.76
N HIS A 97 30.90 11.69 6.29
CA HIS A 97 32.15 11.09 6.79
C HIS A 97 33.37 11.31 5.88
N TYR A 98 33.16 11.59 4.59
CA TYR A 98 34.20 11.77 3.57
C TYR A 98 33.93 13.05 2.76
N TYR A 99 33.69 14.16 3.47
CA TYR A 99 33.20 15.39 2.87
C TYR A 99 34.10 15.95 1.76
N LYS A 100 35.43 15.92 1.96
CA LYS A 100 36.38 16.48 0.99
C LYS A 100 36.39 15.67 -0.30
N GLU A 101 36.51 14.34 -0.18
CA GLU A 101 36.48 13.40 -1.30
C GLU A 101 35.15 13.47 -2.03
N TYR A 102 34.03 13.57 -1.29
CA TYR A 102 32.70 13.71 -1.85
C TYR A 102 32.52 15.02 -2.63
N MET A 103 33.00 16.16 -2.12
CA MET A 103 32.95 17.44 -2.84
C MET A 103 33.85 17.42 -4.09
N ILE A 104 35.04 16.80 -4.02
CA ILE A 104 35.92 16.64 -5.20
C ILE A 104 35.25 15.77 -6.26
N ALA A 105 34.58 14.69 -5.87
CA ALA A 105 33.88 13.81 -6.81
C ALA A 105 32.67 14.49 -7.49
N LEU A 106 32.17 15.60 -6.94
CA LEU A 106 31.01 16.33 -7.46
C LEU A 106 31.39 17.46 -8.44
N MET A 107 32.61 17.98 -8.35
CA MET A 107 33.11 19.12 -9.14
C MET A 107 33.82 18.67 -10.42
#